data_AF-A0A2H0P1W7-F1
#
_entry.id   AF-A0A2H0P1W7-F1
#
_cell.length_a   1.000
_cell.length_b   1.000
_cell.length_c   1.000
_cell.angle_alpha   90.00
_cell.angle_beta   90.00
_cell.angle_gamma   90.00
#
_symmetry.space_group_name_H-M   'P 1'
#
loop_
_entity.id
_entity.type
_entity.pdbx_description
1 polymer ?
#
loop_
_entity_poly.entity_id
_entity_poly.type
_entity_poly.pdbx_seq_one_letter_code
_entity_poly.pdbx_strand_id
1 'polypeptide(L)'
;MLPVAGCSPPKARDFELGLIGPVGPGVAAAARAAGLTVRESATQDADLVRAAAAIEGSSWRTEERLADWSVLRFLVARGAVRGRTGVFFVLPAAPAGKELTDFPEEWQALERVSRETAALRPILEYGIDESLPFPLPAGIEARALRYQGRGYLLLVNDTTSAIALPSDRLKSLRALFEVRADARDILSSCPGGRCLPAGNALWLEGRL
;
A
#
# COMPACT_ATOMS: atom_id res chain seq x y z
N MET A 1 -36.83 -26.76 -9.16
CA MET A 1 -36.09 -25.51 -8.88
C MET A 1 -35.26 -25.75 -7.63
N LEU A 2 -33.94 -25.79 -7.74
CA LEU A 2 -33.05 -25.87 -6.57
C LEU A 2 -32.93 -24.46 -5.96
N PRO A 3 -32.95 -24.32 -4.63
CA PRO A 3 -32.78 -23.02 -3.98
C PRO A 3 -31.33 -22.54 -4.19
N VAL A 4 -31.19 -21.31 -4.69
CA VAL A 4 -29.91 -20.61 -4.77
C VAL A 4 -29.48 -20.34 -3.32
N ALA A 5 -28.44 -21.01 -2.86
CA ALA A 5 -27.82 -20.74 -1.57
C ALA A 5 -27.44 -19.26 -1.53
N GLY A 6 -28.06 -18.51 -0.62
CA GLY A 6 -27.73 -17.12 -0.37
C GLY A 6 -26.31 -17.03 0.16
N CYS A 7 -25.36 -16.76 -0.73
CA CYS A 7 -24.00 -16.39 -0.34
C CYS A 7 -24.10 -15.09 0.47
N SER A 8 -24.06 -15.21 1.79
CA SER A 8 -23.88 -14.04 2.65
C SER A 8 -22.53 -13.41 2.27
N PRO A 9 -22.47 -12.08 2.05
CA PRO A 9 -21.21 -11.42 1.74
C PRO A 9 -20.20 -11.70 2.85
N PRO A 10 -18.90 -11.87 2.53
CA PRO A 10 -17.88 -12.05 3.54
C PRO A 10 -17.95 -10.90 4.55
N LYS A 11 -17.82 -11.25 5.84
CA LYS A 11 -17.82 -10.27 6.92
C LYS A 11 -16.70 -9.25 6.66
N ALA A 12 -17.04 -7.97 6.68
CA ALA A 12 -16.08 -6.88 6.52
C ALA A 12 -14.93 -7.04 7.53
N ARG A 13 -13.68 -6.94 7.06
CA ARG A 13 -12.51 -6.81 7.93
C ARG A 13 -12.40 -5.36 8.39
N ASP A 14 -12.00 -5.12 9.64
CA ASP A 14 -11.86 -3.75 10.17
C ASP A 14 -10.77 -2.98 9.40
N PHE A 15 -11.10 -1.83 8.83
CA PHE A 15 -10.14 -0.98 8.11
C PHE A 15 -9.43 -0.05 9.10
N GLU A 16 -8.17 -0.36 9.42
CA GLU A 16 -7.40 0.29 10.48
C GLU A 16 -6.52 1.43 9.94
N LEU A 17 -6.51 2.58 10.61
CA LEU A 17 -5.47 3.59 10.42
C LEU A 17 -4.39 3.38 11.48
N GLY A 18 -3.27 2.75 11.10
CA GLY A 18 -2.13 2.56 11.99
C GLY A 18 -1.20 3.75 11.91
N LEU A 19 -1.20 4.63 12.89
CA LEU A 19 -0.25 5.74 12.99
C LEU A 19 0.94 5.30 13.87
N ILE A 20 2.14 5.36 13.33
CA ILE A 20 3.39 5.04 14.02
C ILE A 20 4.02 6.37 14.44
N GLY A 21 3.62 6.87 15.62
CA GLY A 21 4.08 8.13 16.22
C GLY A 21 2.95 8.86 16.98
N PRO A 22 3.25 9.81 17.88
CA PRO A 22 2.22 10.60 18.55
C PRO A 22 1.48 11.48 17.52
N VAL A 23 0.16 11.37 17.50
CA VAL A 23 -0.70 12.07 16.54
C VAL A 23 -1.18 13.37 17.18
N GLY A 24 -0.83 14.51 16.59
CA GLY A 24 -1.41 15.79 17.01
C GLY A 24 -2.94 15.79 16.88
N PRO A 25 -3.67 16.51 17.75
CA PRO A 25 -5.14 16.46 17.80
C PRO A 25 -5.83 16.82 16.47
N GLY A 26 -5.23 17.71 15.66
CA GLY A 26 -5.74 18.10 14.35
C GLY A 26 -5.74 16.95 13.32
N VAL A 27 -4.64 16.18 13.24
CA VAL A 27 -4.51 15.04 12.32
C VAL A 27 -5.48 13.91 12.73
N ALA A 28 -5.61 13.67 14.03
CA ALA A 28 -6.58 12.69 14.55
C ALA A 28 -8.03 13.10 14.23
N ALA A 29 -8.36 14.39 14.29
CA ALA A 29 -9.69 14.90 13.94
C ALA A 29 -9.97 14.76 12.42
N ALA A 30 -9.01 15.12 11.56
CA ALA A 30 -9.14 14.98 10.12
C ALA A 30 -9.31 13.51 9.67
N ALA A 31 -8.54 12.59 10.27
CA ALA A 31 -8.67 11.16 10.03
C ALA A 31 -10.07 10.63 10.42
N ARG A 32 -10.59 11.03 11.59
CA ARG A 32 -11.94 10.64 12.00
C ARG A 32 -13.01 11.24 11.11
N ALA A 33 -12.85 12.49 10.66
CA ALA A 33 -13.78 13.13 9.71
C ALA A 33 -13.82 12.41 8.37
N ALA A 34 -12.72 11.76 7.96
CA ALA A 34 -12.65 10.89 6.79
C ALA A 34 -13.18 9.46 7.03
N GLY A 35 -13.78 9.18 8.20
CA GLY A 35 -14.31 7.86 8.55
C GLY A 35 -13.25 6.80 8.86
N LEU A 36 -12.03 7.23 9.22
CA LEU A 36 -10.93 6.34 9.58
C LEU A 36 -10.88 6.12 11.10
N THR A 37 -10.69 4.86 11.50
CA THR A 37 -10.45 4.51 12.91
C THR A 37 -8.99 4.75 13.24
N VAL A 38 -8.71 5.82 13.99
CA VAL A 38 -7.38 6.16 14.51
C VAL A 38 -7.03 5.18 15.64
N ARG A 39 -6.10 4.24 15.41
CA ARG A 39 -5.47 3.45 16.48
C ARG A 39 -4.02 3.90 16.62
N GLU A 40 -3.62 4.28 17.84
CA GLU A 40 -2.21 4.42 18.19
C GLU A 40 -1.57 3.03 18.17
N SER A 41 -1.19 2.57 16.98
CA SER A 41 -0.60 1.25 16.77
C SER A 41 0.93 1.31 16.91
N ALA A 42 1.41 2.17 17.82
CA ALA A 42 2.80 2.64 17.87
C ALA A 42 3.84 1.56 18.24
N THR A 43 3.43 0.32 18.58
CA THR A 43 4.36 -0.69 19.11
C THR A 43 4.26 -2.09 18.49
N GLN A 44 3.29 -2.37 17.62
CA GLN A 44 3.05 -3.77 17.19
C GLN A 44 3.66 -4.18 15.85
N ASP A 45 4.42 -3.30 15.17
CA ASP A 45 5.03 -3.70 13.90
C ASP A 45 6.44 -3.15 13.67
N ALA A 46 7.34 -3.49 14.59
CA ALA A 46 8.76 -3.23 14.47
C ALA A 46 9.35 -3.78 13.14
N ASP A 47 8.76 -4.80 12.54
CA ASP A 47 9.19 -5.36 11.24
C ASP A 47 8.82 -4.46 10.06
N LEU A 48 7.63 -3.86 10.11
CA LEU A 48 7.20 -2.88 9.10
C LEU A 48 8.08 -1.64 9.13
N VAL A 49 8.35 -1.15 10.33
CA VAL A 49 9.25 -0.02 10.60
C VAL A 49 10.71 -0.34 10.21
N ARG A 50 11.18 -1.55 10.49
CA ARG A 50 12.55 -1.99 10.13
C ARG A 50 12.74 -2.08 8.63
N ALA A 51 11.82 -2.67 7.87
CA ALA A 51 12.02 -2.76 6.43
C ALA A 51 11.87 -1.41 5.73
N ALA A 52 10.98 -0.53 6.22
CA ALA A 52 10.93 0.86 5.77
C ALA A 52 12.29 1.57 5.93
N ALA A 53 12.97 1.33 7.05
CA ALA A 53 14.29 1.92 7.34
C ALA A 53 15.45 1.23 6.59
N ALA A 54 15.27 -0.01 6.13
CA ALA A 54 16.29 -0.77 5.41
C ALA A 54 16.34 -0.45 3.90
N ILE A 55 15.31 0.20 3.37
CA ILE A 55 15.31 0.71 1.99
C ILE A 55 16.31 1.89 1.92
N GLU A 56 17.43 1.63 1.24
CA GLU A 56 18.62 2.50 1.14
C GLU A 56 18.25 3.94 0.72
N GLY A 57 18.76 4.94 1.44
CA GLY A 57 18.58 6.37 1.13
C GLY A 57 17.39 7.08 1.79
N SER A 58 16.60 6.39 2.59
CA SER A 58 15.41 6.96 3.22
C SER A 58 15.79 7.77 4.49
N SER A 59 16.17 9.05 4.28
CA SER A 59 16.62 9.99 5.32
C SER A 59 15.54 10.44 6.33
N TRP A 60 14.31 9.88 6.26
CA TRP A 60 13.19 10.21 7.15
C TRP A 60 13.44 9.91 8.64
N ARG A 61 14.51 9.16 8.96
CA ARG A 61 14.93 8.91 10.35
C ARG A 61 15.98 9.88 10.88
N THR A 62 16.77 10.50 10.01
CA THR A 62 17.99 11.22 10.41
C THR A 62 17.88 12.73 10.24
N GLU A 63 16.86 13.21 9.53
CA GLU A 63 16.57 14.64 9.40
C GLU A 63 15.06 14.86 9.56
N GLU A 64 14.68 16.07 9.97
CA GLU A 64 13.34 16.59 10.18
C GLU A 64 12.42 16.55 8.92
N ARG A 65 12.37 15.42 8.21
CA ARG A 65 11.67 15.24 6.93
C ARG A 65 10.66 14.10 7.01
N LEU A 66 9.45 14.36 6.52
CA LEU A 66 8.40 13.35 6.45
C LEU A 66 8.63 12.35 5.32
N ALA A 67 8.07 11.15 5.47
CA ALA A 67 8.27 10.06 4.51
C ALA A 67 7.62 10.40 3.15
N ASP A 68 8.36 10.17 2.06
CA ASP A 68 7.88 10.40 0.69
C ASP A 68 6.67 9.51 0.36
N TRP A 69 5.86 9.98 -0.60
CA TRP A 69 4.66 9.28 -1.09
C TRP A 69 4.93 7.79 -1.44
N SER A 70 6.06 7.48 -2.07
CA SER A 70 6.44 6.11 -2.45
C SER A 70 6.60 5.20 -1.23
N VAL A 71 7.20 5.71 -0.16
CA VAL A 71 7.38 4.99 1.11
C VAL A 71 6.03 4.76 1.78
N LEU A 72 5.18 5.80 1.85
CA LEU A 72 3.83 5.67 2.42
C LEU A 72 3.00 4.62 1.66
N ARG A 73 3.03 4.66 0.32
CA ARG A 73 2.32 3.70 -0.52
C ARG A 73 2.86 2.28 -0.37
N PHE A 74 4.19 2.12 -0.26
CA PHE A 74 4.83 0.84 0.01
C PHE A 74 4.36 0.22 1.34
N LEU A 75 4.31 1.02 2.42
CA LEU A 75 3.88 0.54 3.73
C LEU A 75 2.42 0.06 3.72
N VAL A 76 1.53 0.82 3.07
CA VAL A 76 0.13 0.45 2.89
C VAL A 76 0.00 -0.85 2.09
N ALA A 77 0.72 -0.95 0.95
CA ALA A 77 0.68 -2.13 0.12
C ALA A 77 1.22 -3.37 0.83
N ARG A 78 2.31 -3.25 1.59
CA ARG A 78 2.86 -4.34 2.39
C ARG A 78 1.89 -4.81 3.47
N GLY A 79 1.24 -3.89 4.18
CA GLY A 79 0.18 -4.23 5.12
C GLY A 79 -0.96 -5.00 4.44
N ALA A 80 -1.41 -4.52 3.28
CA ALA A 80 -2.48 -5.14 2.51
C ALA A 80 -2.12 -6.54 1.98
N VAL A 81 -0.89 -6.74 1.51
CA VAL A 81 -0.38 -8.04 1.08
C VAL A 81 -0.38 -9.03 2.24
N ARG A 82 -0.10 -8.58 3.46
CA ARG A 82 -0.10 -9.39 4.69
C ARG A 82 -1.49 -9.55 5.32
N GLY A 83 -2.55 -9.31 4.55
CA GLY A 83 -3.92 -9.57 4.98
C GLY A 83 -4.56 -8.45 5.81
N ARG A 84 -3.83 -7.36 6.08
CA ARG A 84 -4.37 -6.24 6.85
C ARG A 84 -5.26 -5.38 5.98
N THR A 85 -6.29 -4.83 6.60
CA THR A 85 -7.21 -3.89 6.00
C THR A 85 -7.00 -2.56 6.67
N GLY A 86 -6.62 -1.53 5.91
CA GLY A 86 -6.26 -0.26 6.50
C GLY A 86 -5.14 0.51 5.82
N VAL A 87 -4.86 1.70 6.35
CA VAL A 87 -3.75 2.57 5.96
C VAL A 87 -2.75 2.59 7.12
N PHE A 88 -1.49 2.25 6.87
CA PHE A 88 -0.43 2.29 7.89
C PHE A 88 0.52 3.45 7.56
N PHE A 89 0.56 4.45 8.42
CA PHE A 89 1.39 5.62 8.28
C PHE A 89 2.47 5.64 9.35
N VAL A 90 3.73 5.69 8.92
CA VAL A 90 4.81 6.26 9.73
C VAL A 90 4.86 7.73 9.36
N LEU A 91 4.15 8.57 10.10
CA LEU A 91 4.47 9.99 10.09
C LEU A 91 5.67 10.12 11.02
N PRO A 92 6.86 10.57 10.58
CA PRO A 92 7.75 11.10 11.59
C PRO A 92 6.99 12.21 12.31
N ALA A 93 7.19 12.28 13.63
CA ALA A 93 6.70 13.37 14.42
C ALA A 93 7.12 14.65 13.68
N ALA A 94 6.14 15.48 13.29
CA ALA A 94 6.46 16.83 12.85
C ALA A 94 7.45 17.42 13.88
N PRO A 95 8.50 18.13 13.44
CA PRO A 95 9.47 18.73 14.35
C PRO A 95 8.75 19.46 15.50
N ALA A 96 9.28 19.38 16.71
CA ALA A 96 8.60 19.87 17.90
C ALA A 96 8.08 21.32 17.69
N GLY A 97 6.76 21.50 17.85
CA GLY A 97 6.09 22.79 17.65
C GLY A 97 5.57 23.07 16.24
N LYS A 98 5.69 22.13 15.30
CA LYS A 98 5.07 22.19 13.97
C LYS A 98 3.98 21.14 13.80
N GLU A 99 2.98 21.43 12.97
CA GLU A 99 1.92 20.51 12.58
C GLU A 99 2.17 19.96 11.17
N LEU A 100 1.54 18.83 10.82
CA LEU A 100 1.67 18.25 9.48
C LEU A 100 1.20 19.23 8.37
N THR A 101 0.26 20.12 8.69
CA THR A 101 -0.22 21.17 7.77
C THR A 101 0.84 22.21 7.44
N ASP A 102 1.92 22.29 8.21
CA ASP A 102 3.07 23.17 7.91
C ASP A 102 3.99 22.57 6.82
N PHE A 103 3.70 21.34 6.39
CA PHE A 103 4.47 20.54 5.43
C PHE A 103 3.59 20.16 4.21
N PRO A 104 3.37 21.09 3.26
CA PRO A 104 2.37 20.94 2.23
C PRO A 104 2.65 19.81 1.23
N GLU A 105 3.92 19.50 0.93
CA GLU A 105 4.26 18.39 0.02
C GLU A 105 3.91 17.04 0.66
N GLU A 106 4.15 16.92 1.97
CA GLU A 106 3.95 15.68 2.70
C GLU A 106 2.49 15.50 3.12
N TRP A 107 1.77 16.60 3.36
CA TRP A 107 0.32 16.62 3.42
C TRP A 107 -0.29 16.13 2.10
N GLN A 108 0.18 16.63 0.95
CA GLN A 108 -0.29 16.16 -0.36
C GLN A 108 0.02 14.69 -0.60
N ALA A 109 1.20 14.21 -0.19
CA ALA A 109 1.56 12.80 -0.24
C ALA A 109 0.61 11.94 0.59
N LEU A 110 0.30 12.38 1.81
CA LEU A 110 -0.66 11.73 2.71
C LEU A 110 -2.07 11.69 2.10
N GLU A 111 -2.57 12.81 1.59
CA GLU A 111 -3.87 12.91 0.93
C GLU A 111 -3.94 11.99 -0.29
N ARG A 112 -2.87 11.91 -1.06
CA ARG A 112 -2.79 11.00 -2.21
C ARG A 112 -2.89 9.54 -1.78
N VAL A 113 -2.05 9.07 -0.85
CA VAL A 113 -2.12 7.67 -0.37
C VAL A 113 -3.46 7.38 0.29
N SER A 114 -4.03 8.33 1.03
CA SER A 114 -5.35 8.17 1.64
C SER A 114 -6.44 7.96 0.59
N ARG A 115 -6.43 8.74 -0.51
CA ARG A 115 -7.37 8.56 -1.62
C ARG A 115 -7.18 7.22 -2.33
N GLU A 116 -5.94 6.82 -2.60
CA GLU A 116 -5.63 5.52 -3.21
C GLU A 116 -6.16 4.38 -2.33
N THR A 117 -5.90 4.44 -1.03
CA THR A 117 -6.33 3.39 -0.10
C THR A 117 -7.84 3.38 0.11
N ALA A 118 -8.50 4.55 0.14
CA ALA A 118 -9.95 4.65 0.20
C ALA A 118 -10.61 4.01 -1.03
N ALA A 119 -10.03 4.19 -2.22
CA ALA A 119 -10.50 3.53 -3.44
C ALA A 119 -10.29 2.00 -3.40
N LEU A 120 -9.23 1.54 -2.73
CA LEU A 120 -8.94 0.11 -2.55
C LEU A 120 -9.72 -0.55 -1.41
N ARG A 121 -10.23 0.23 -0.46
CA ARG A 121 -10.97 -0.25 0.72
C ARG A 121 -12.00 -1.33 0.42
N PRO A 122 -12.94 -1.18 -0.55
CA PRO A 122 -13.93 -2.23 -0.82
C PRO A 122 -13.28 -3.55 -1.28
N ILE A 123 -12.17 -3.48 -2.01
CA ILE A 123 -11.42 -4.66 -2.47
C ILE A 123 -10.70 -5.32 -1.29
N LEU A 124 -10.13 -4.53 -0.38
CA LEU A 124 -9.41 -5.04 0.78
C LEU A 124 -10.35 -5.63 1.85
N GLU A 125 -11.51 -5.00 2.08
CA GLU A 125 -12.50 -5.43 3.09
C GLU A 125 -13.34 -6.63 2.62
N TYR A 126 -13.76 -6.65 1.35
CA TYR A 126 -14.73 -7.62 0.83
C TYR A 126 -14.18 -8.51 -0.29
N GLY A 127 -12.95 -8.28 -0.74
CA GLY A 127 -12.31 -9.12 -1.76
C GLY A 127 -12.05 -10.52 -1.26
N ILE A 128 -12.17 -11.48 -2.17
CA ILE A 128 -11.89 -12.90 -1.91
C ILE A 128 -10.44 -13.16 -2.32
N ASP A 129 -9.65 -13.76 -1.42
CA ASP A 129 -8.28 -14.15 -1.71
C ASP A 129 -8.25 -15.17 -2.86
N GLU A 130 -7.38 -14.96 -3.84
CA GLU A 130 -7.17 -15.87 -4.97
C GLU A 130 -5.72 -16.36 -5.04
N SER A 131 -5.52 -17.46 -5.76
CA SER A 131 -4.18 -17.90 -6.15
C SER A 131 -3.51 -16.84 -7.01
N LEU A 132 -2.20 -16.66 -6.83
CA LEU A 132 -1.41 -15.80 -7.70
C LEU A 132 -1.52 -16.29 -9.16
N PRO A 133 -1.68 -15.37 -10.14
CA PRO A 133 -1.86 -15.72 -11.54
C PRO A 133 -0.60 -16.34 -12.19
N PHE A 134 0.57 -16.15 -11.57
CA PHE A 134 1.85 -16.70 -12.00
C PHE A 134 2.85 -16.76 -10.84
N PRO A 135 3.88 -17.63 -10.93
CA PRO A 135 4.98 -17.64 -9.97
C PRO A 135 5.73 -16.31 -9.95
N LEU A 136 6.07 -15.83 -8.76
CA LEU A 136 6.82 -14.58 -8.56
C LEU A 136 8.28 -14.86 -8.21
N PRO A 137 9.21 -13.97 -8.60
CA PRO A 137 10.59 -14.04 -8.15
C PRO A 137 10.70 -13.96 -6.62
N ALA A 138 11.73 -14.56 -6.06
CA ALA A 138 12.05 -14.43 -4.65
C ALA A 138 12.23 -12.95 -4.26
N GLY A 139 11.69 -12.54 -3.11
CA GLY A 139 11.75 -11.16 -2.62
C GLY A 139 10.56 -10.28 -3.01
N ILE A 140 9.68 -10.75 -3.92
CA ILE A 140 8.39 -10.11 -4.17
C ILE A 140 7.34 -10.72 -3.26
N GLU A 141 6.78 -9.92 -2.36
CA GLU A 141 5.56 -10.26 -1.66
C GLU A 141 4.35 -9.88 -2.55
N ALA A 142 3.31 -10.70 -2.54
CA ALA A 142 2.13 -10.41 -3.34
C ALA A 142 0.85 -10.98 -2.74
N ARG A 143 -0.27 -10.38 -3.16
CA ARG A 143 -1.61 -10.85 -2.84
C ARG A 143 -2.52 -10.66 -4.04
N ALA A 144 -3.26 -11.70 -4.37
CA ALA A 144 -4.28 -11.69 -5.40
C ALA A 144 -5.67 -11.68 -4.75
N LEU A 145 -6.55 -10.82 -5.24
CA LEU A 145 -7.90 -10.63 -4.73
C LEU A 145 -8.90 -10.61 -5.90
N ARG A 146 -10.10 -11.15 -5.68
CA ARG A 146 -11.24 -10.98 -6.58
C ARG A 146 -12.34 -10.19 -5.92
N TYR A 147 -12.81 -9.14 -6.58
CA TYR A 147 -13.90 -8.30 -6.12
C TYR A 147 -14.78 -7.90 -7.31
N GLN A 148 -16.10 -8.11 -7.18
CA GLN A 148 -17.09 -7.82 -8.24
C GLN A 148 -16.71 -8.39 -9.64
N GLY A 149 -16.17 -9.60 -9.67
CA GLY A 149 -15.77 -10.27 -10.92
C GLY A 149 -14.48 -9.72 -11.57
N ARG A 150 -13.78 -8.80 -10.91
CA ARG A 150 -12.48 -8.27 -11.32
C ARG A 150 -11.37 -8.83 -10.44
N GLY A 151 -10.21 -9.08 -11.03
CA GLY A 151 -9.03 -9.52 -10.33
C GLY A 151 -8.10 -8.35 -10.03
N TYR A 152 -7.50 -8.38 -8.84
CA TYR A 152 -6.60 -7.37 -8.31
C TYR A 152 -5.31 -8.03 -7.84
N LEU A 153 -4.16 -7.54 -8.28
CA LEU A 153 -2.86 -8.05 -7.88
C LEU A 153 -2.06 -6.93 -7.20
N LEU A 154 -1.66 -7.20 -5.97
CA LEU A 154 -0.77 -6.36 -5.18
C LEU A 154 0.63 -6.95 -5.26
N LEU A 155 1.62 -6.15 -5.62
CA LEU A 155 3.03 -6.55 -5.64
C LEU A 155 3.83 -5.59 -4.77
N VAL A 156 4.72 -6.13 -3.94
CA VAL A 156 5.60 -5.38 -3.05
C VAL A 156 7.02 -5.92 -3.18
N ASN A 157 7.98 -5.05 -3.45
CA ASN A 157 9.40 -5.39 -3.37
C ASN A 157 9.95 -4.94 -2.00
N ASP A 158 10.02 -5.89 -1.06
CA ASP A 158 10.52 -5.66 0.31
C ASP A 158 12.06 -5.85 0.42
N THR A 159 12.75 -5.95 -0.72
CA THR A 159 14.21 -6.09 -0.74
C THR A 159 14.91 -4.74 -0.89
N THR A 160 16.22 -4.74 -0.68
CA THR A 160 17.09 -3.58 -0.87
C THR A 160 17.52 -3.37 -2.32
N SER A 161 17.14 -4.26 -3.24
CA SER A 161 17.53 -4.19 -4.65
C SER A 161 16.31 -4.25 -5.58
N ALA A 162 16.46 -3.76 -6.80
CA ALA A 162 15.40 -3.85 -7.81
C ALA A 162 15.25 -5.30 -8.28
N ILE A 163 14.01 -5.80 -8.38
CA ILE A 163 13.72 -7.17 -8.80
C ILE A 163 13.02 -7.17 -10.16
N ALA A 164 13.55 -7.96 -11.09
CA ALA A 164 12.97 -8.14 -12.41
C ALA A 164 11.63 -8.87 -12.33
N LEU A 165 10.59 -8.27 -12.90
CA LEU A 165 9.26 -8.88 -12.97
C LEU A 165 9.01 -9.50 -14.35
N PRO A 166 8.21 -10.59 -14.43
CA PRO A 166 7.86 -11.23 -15.70
C PRO A 166 6.94 -10.31 -16.52
N SER A 167 7.54 -9.39 -17.26
CA SER A 167 6.85 -8.25 -17.90
C SER A 167 5.75 -8.69 -18.86
N ASP A 168 5.93 -9.82 -19.54
CA ASP A 168 4.92 -10.38 -20.44
C ASP A 168 3.64 -10.81 -19.72
N ARG A 169 3.75 -11.24 -18.46
CA ARG A 169 2.60 -11.63 -17.62
C ARG A 169 1.86 -10.41 -17.06
N LEU A 170 2.52 -9.25 -17.03
CA LEU A 170 1.93 -8.00 -16.55
C LEU A 170 1.19 -7.24 -17.65
N LYS A 171 1.36 -7.58 -18.94
CA LYS A 171 0.77 -6.86 -20.08
C LYS A 171 -0.76 -6.76 -20.05
N SER A 172 -1.44 -7.76 -19.50
CA SER A 172 -2.90 -7.79 -19.40
C SER A 172 -3.43 -7.11 -18.14
N LEU A 173 -2.54 -6.58 -17.30
CA LEU A 173 -2.88 -5.94 -16.04
C LEU A 173 -2.69 -4.44 -16.17
N ARG A 174 -3.71 -3.70 -15.73
CA ARG A 174 -3.71 -2.26 -15.69
C ARG A 174 -3.18 -1.80 -14.34
N ALA A 175 -2.26 -0.84 -14.34
CA ALA A 175 -1.84 -0.19 -13.10
C ALA A 175 -2.91 0.77 -12.58
N LEU A 176 -3.22 0.64 -11.30
CA LEU A 176 -4.10 1.54 -10.57
C LEU A 176 -3.30 2.72 -10.01
N PHE A 177 -3.91 3.91 -10.04
CA PHE A 177 -3.38 5.16 -9.47
C PHE A 177 -2.10 5.69 -10.15
N GLU A 178 -1.79 5.15 -11.33
CA GLU A 178 -0.69 5.59 -12.16
C GLU A 178 -1.21 6.36 -13.38
N VAL A 179 -0.44 7.35 -13.83
CA VAL A 179 -0.75 8.12 -15.05
C VAL A 179 -0.71 7.20 -16.27
N ARG A 180 0.19 6.21 -16.25
CA ARG A 180 0.32 5.21 -17.31
C ARG A 180 -0.51 3.99 -16.99
N ALA A 181 -1.34 3.56 -17.94
CA ALA A 181 -2.26 2.44 -17.73
C ALA A 181 -1.56 1.08 -17.81
N ASP A 182 -0.51 0.92 -18.62
CA ASP A 182 0.25 -0.33 -18.74
C ASP A 182 1.24 -0.46 -17.59
N ALA A 183 1.13 -1.55 -16.83
CA ALA A 183 2.00 -1.85 -15.69
C ALA A 183 3.50 -1.81 -16.05
N ARG A 184 3.87 -2.16 -17.28
CA ARG A 184 5.28 -2.17 -17.73
C ARG A 184 5.88 -0.78 -17.80
N ASP A 185 5.07 0.23 -18.01
CA ASP A 185 5.56 1.59 -18.20
C ASP A 185 5.89 2.29 -16.88
N ILE A 186 5.50 1.70 -15.76
CA ILE A 186 5.84 2.15 -14.40
C ILE A 186 7.13 1.49 -13.91
N LEU A 187 7.48 0.33 -14.46
CA LEU A 187 8.67 -0.40 -14.09
C LEU A 187 9.94 0.28 -14.63
N SER A 188 10.94 0.37 -13.76
CA SER A 188 12.28 0.86 -14.12
C SER A 188 12.98 -0.14 -15.03
N SER A 189 13.80 0.37 -15.96
CA SER A 189 14.69 -0.47 -16.75
C SER A 189 15.81 -1.03 -15.87
N CYS A 190 16.15 -2.31 -16.07
CA CYS A 190 17.22 -2.97 -15.33
C CYS A 190 17.87 -4.09 -16.19
N PRO A 191 19.07 -4.57 -15.83
CA PRO A 191 19.63 -5.77 -16.45
C PRO A 191 18.66 -6.95 -16.31
N GLY A 192 18.20 -7.50 -17.43
CA GLY A 192 17.20 -8.58 -17.46
C GLY A 192 15.76 -8.14 -17.71
N GLY A 193 15.49 -6.84 -17.91
CA GLY A 193 14.21 -6.33 -18.42
C GLY A 193 13.64 -5.16 -17.64
N ARG A 194 12.45 -5.36 -17.05
CA ARG A 194 11.74 -4.36 -16.25
C ARG A 194 11.67 -4.78 -14.80
N CYS A 195 12.07 -3.89 -13.90
CA CYS A 195 12.16 -4.17 -12.48
C CYS A 195 11.21 -3.31 -11.65
N LEU A 196 10.70 -3.89 -10.57
CA LEU A 196 10.11 -3.14 -9.48
C LEU A 196 11.25 -2.64 -8.58
N PRO A 197 11.43 -1.32 -8.39
CA PRO A 197 12.48 -0.79 -7.51
C PRO A 197 12.34 -1.31 -6.07
N ALA A 198 13.45 -1.30 -5.34
CA ALA A 198 13.47 -1.58 -3.90
C ALA A 198 12.48 -0.67 -3.17
N GLY A 199 11.76 -1.20 -2.19
CA GLY A 199 10.85 -0.40 -1.37
C GLY A 199 9.67 0.20 -2.13
N ASN A 200 9.25 -0.44 -3.23
CA ASN A 200 8.17 0.05 -4.07
C ASN A 200 7.04 -0.99 -4.17
N ALA A 201 5.87 -0.53 -4.57
CA ALA A 201 4.67 -1.36 -4.66
C ALA A 201 3.83 -1.02 -5.90
N LEU A 202 3.13 -2.03 -6.42
CA LEU A 202 2.20 -1.89 -7.53
C LEU A 202 0.83 -2.45 -7.19
N TRP A 203 -0.19 -1.69 -7.60
CA TRP A 203 -1.59 -2.08 -7.55
C TRP A 203 -2.06 -2.31 -8.97
N LEU A 204 -2.52 -3.51 -9.26
CA LEU A 204 -2.87 -3.93 -10.60
C LEU A 204 -4.32 -4.44 -10.65
N GLU A 205 -5.02 -4.14 -11.74
CA GLU A 205 -6.39 -4.59 -12.04
C GLU A 205 -6.38 -5.36 -13.37
N GLY A 206 -7.04 -6.51 -13.42
CA GLY A 206 -7.20 -7.25 -14.67
C GLY A 206 -7.87 -8.61 -14.50
N ARG A 207 -7.71 -9.47 -15.50
CA ARG A 207 -8.07 -10.89 -15.39
C ARG A 207 -6.87 -11.63 -14.80
N LEU A 208 -7.07 -12.21 -13.62
CA LEU A 208 -6.11 -13.09 -12.95
C LEU A 208 -6.33 -14.54 -13.36
#